data_AF-A0A5J4S1M5-F1
#
_entry.id   AF-A0A5J4S1M5-F1
#
_cell.length_a   1.000
_cell.length_b   1.000
_cell.length_c   1.000
_cell.angle_alpha   90.00
_cell.angle_beta   90.00
_cell.angle_gamma   90.00
#
_symmetry.space_group_name_H-M   'P 1'
#
loop_
_entity.id
_entity.type
_entity.pdbx_description
1 polymer ?
#
loop_
_entity_poly.entity_id
_entity_poly.type
_entity_poly.pdbx_seq_one_letter_code
_entity_poly.pdbx_strand_id
1 'polypeptide(L)'
;MNLYNRHCLTYFALLYILLFPATLLAQEYQLVWSDEFNDTGKPDPSSWSHEEGFVRNEEYQWYQPDNAYCKEGVLTIEARKERIKNPKYQSKGRDWRSIREYAEYTSSSIKTVGKKEFLYGRFEVKARIPTAGGSWPAIWTLGKDMPWPSNGEIDIMEYYRIKGVPHILANVAW
;
A
#
# COMPACT_ATOMS: atom_id res chain seq x y z
N MET A 1 59.44 -61.25 -29.48
CA MET A 1 58.52 -60.97 -30.62
C MET A 1 57.16 -61.54 -30.23
N ASN A 2 56.31 -60.78 -29.51
CA ASN A 2 55.17 -59.98 -30.02
C ASN A 2 54.18 -60.87 -30.82
N LEU A 3 52.88 -61.04 -30.51
CA LEU A 3 51.83 -60.16 -29.95
C LEU A 3 50.75 -61.01 -29.22
N TYR A 4 50.28 -60.67 -28.01
CA TYR A 4 49.20 -59.73 -27.62
C TYR A 4 47.74 -60.09 -28.03
N ASN A 5 46.99 -60.58 -27.03
CA ASN A 5 45.53 -60.63 -26.87
C ASN A 5 44.80 -59.36 -27.30
N ARG A 6 43.54 -59.46 -27.80
CA ARG A 6 42.42 -58.57 -27.43
C ARG A 6 41.05 -59.25 -27.60
N HIS A 7 40.40 -59.60 -26.49
CA HIS A 7 38.95 -59.77 -26.42
C HIS A 7 38.30 -58.38 -26.29
N CYS A 8 37.38 -58.06 -27.19
CA CYS A 8 36.60 -56.82 -27.16
C CYS A 8 35.33 -57.06 -26.34
N LEU A 9 35.32 -56.59 -25.09
CA LEU A 9 34.12 -56.52 -24.24
C LEU A 9 33.54 -55.12 -24.37
N THR A 10 32.44 -54.99 -25.09
CA THR A 10 31.62 -53.78 -25.16
C THR A 10 30.81 -53.62 -23.87
N TYR A 11 31.17 -52.63 -23.05
CA TYR A 11 30.37 -52.20 -21.90
C TYR A 11 29.26 -51.26 -22.37
N PHE A 12 28.00 -51.69 -22.27
CA PHE A 12 26.85 -50.79 -22.34
C PHE A 12 26.65 -50.16 -20.95
N ALA A 13 27.06 -48.90 -20.80
CA ALA A 13 26.73 -48.11 -19.62
C ALA A 13 25.27 -47.62 -19.76
N LEU A 14 24.35 -48.24 -19.03
CA LEU A 14 22.98 -47.76 -18.85
C LEU A 14 23.01 -46.51 -17.97
N LEU A 15 22.96 -45.34 -18.61
CA LEU A 15 22.81 -44.05 -17.96
C LEU A 15 21.36 -43.92 -17.46
N TYR A 16 21.11 -44.26 -16.20
CA TYR A 16 19.83 -43.92 -15.54
C TYR A 16 19.79 -42.40 -15.32
N ILE A 17 19.15 -41.70 -16.24
CA ILE A 17 18.75 -40.30 -16.03
C ILE A 17 17.63 -40.33 -14.99
N LEU A 18 17.97 -40.03 -13.74
CA LEU A 18 17.00 -39.74 -12.69
C LEU A 18 16.27 -38.45 -13.09
N LEU A 19 15.10 -38.60 -13.70
CA LEU A 19 14.10 -37.55 -13.86
C LEU A 19 13.59 -37.19 -12.46
N PHE A 20 14.27 -36.26 -11.79
CA PHE A 20 13.69 -35.57 -10.65
C PHE A 20 12.51 -34.74 -11.18
N PRO A 21 11.27 -35.00 -10.73
CA PRO A 21 10.19 -34.07 -11.01
C PRO A 21 10.58 -32.75 -10.36
N ALA A 22 10.74 -31.71 -11.17
CA ALA A 22 10.84 -30.35 -10.66
C ALA A 22 9.48 -30.03 -10.02
N THR A 23 9.35 -30.32 -8.73
CA THR A 23 8.24 -29.81 -7.94
C THR A 23 8.36 -28.30 -7.93
N LEU A 24 7.48 -27.64 -8.69
CA LEU A 24 7.29 -26.20 -8.62
C LEU A 24 6.87 -25.90 -7.18
N LEU A 25 7.79 -25.42 -6.34
CA LEU A 25 7.44 -24.99 -5.00
C LEU A 25 6.60 -23.72 -5.16
N ALA A 26 5.30 -23.82 -4.89
CA ALA A 26 4.50 -22.63 -4.66
C ALA A 26 5.15 -21.87 -3.49
N GLN A 27 5.35 -20.57 -3.64
CA GLN A 27 5.84 -19.75 -2.55
C GLN A 27 4.78 -19.73 -1.44
N GLU A 28 5.06 -20.43 -0.34
CA GLU A 28 4.19 -20.43 0.84
C GLU A 28 4.36 -19.11 1.59
N TYR A 29 3.28 -18.35 1.71
CA TYR A 29 3.23 -17.15 2.54
C TYR A 29 2.65 -17.50 3.91
N GLN A 30 3.29 -17.00 4.96
CA GLN A 30 2.76 -17.04 6.32
C GLN A 30 2.17 -15.68 6.69
N LEU A 31 1.00 -15.68 7.33
CA LEU A 31 0.39 -14.46 7.84
C LEU A 31 1.19 -13.95 9.05
N VAL A 32 1.82 -12.79 8.92
CA VAL A 32 2.62 -12.16 9.99
C VAL A 32 1.89 -11.02 10.71
N TRP A 33 0.91 -10.41 10.03
CA TRP A 33 0.08 -9.34 10.58
C TRP A 33 -1.19 -9.18 9.75
N SER A 34 -2.30 -8.83 10.41
CA SER A 34 -3.57 -8.48 9.80
C SER A 34 -4.33 -7.51 10.70
N ASP A 35 -5.23 -6.74 10.11
CA ASP A 35 -6.28 -6.02 10.82
C ASP A 35 -7.60 -6.25 10.07
N GLU A 36 -8.50 -6.99 10.73
CA GLU A 36 -9.82 -7.33 10.21
C GLU A 36 -10.90 -6.29 10.61
N PHE A 37 -10.51 -5.23 11.34
CA PHE A 37 -11.38 -4.13 11.76
C PHE A 37 -12.67 -4.57 12.50
N ASN A 38 -12.57 -5.64 13.29
CA ASN A 38 -13.70 -6.25 14.00
C ASN A 38 -14.21 -5.38 15.17
N ASP A 39 -13.33 -4.61 15.80
CA ASP A 39 -13.69 -3.74 16.91
C ASP A 39 -14.49 -2.54 16.40
N THR A 40 -15.63 -2.24 17.03
CA THR A 40 -16.43 -1.07 16.70
C THR A 40 -15.82 0.18 17.33
N GLY A 41 -15.60 1.23 16.54
CA GLY A 41 -15.04 2.50 17.04
C GLY A 41 -13.97 3.08 16.13
N LYS A 42 -12.90 3.62 16.70
CA LYS A 42 -11.74 4.09 15.93
C LYS A 42 -10.83 2.91 15.53
N PRO A 43 -10.03 3.03 14.46
CA PRO A 43 -8.98 2.06 14.16
C PRO A 43 -8.03 1.89 15.37
N ASP A 44 -7.52 0.68 15.57
CA ASP A 44 -6.66 0.37 16.72
C ASP A 44 -5.43 1.31 16.75
N PRO A 45 -5.29 2.16 17.80
CA PRO A 45 -4.18 3.09 17.89
C PRO A 45 -2.83 2.39 18.09
N SER A 46 -2.79 1.09 18.42
CA SER A 46 -1.54 0.32 18.44
C SER A 46 -0.98 0.07 17.03
N SER A 47 -1.84 0.12 16.01
CA SER A 47 -1.49 -0.13 14.61
C SER A 47 -1.58 1.13 13.74
N TRP A 48 -2.54 2.01 13.99
CA TRP A 48 -2.89 3.13 13.11
C TRP A 48 -2.75 4.49 13.79
N SER A 49 -2.18 5.46 13.06
CA SER A 49 -2.15 6.88 13.41
C SER A 49 -2.93 7.68 12.36
N HIS A 50 -3.66 8.72 12.78
CA HIS A 50 -4.32 9.62 11.83
C HIS A 50 -3.38 10.74 11.39
N GLU A 51 -3.55 11.17 10.14
CA GLU A 51 -3.05 12.47 9.69
C GLU A 51 -4.09 13.56 9.99
N GLU A 52 -3.61 14.79 10.16
CA GLU A 52 -4.46 15.92 10.50
C GLU A 52 -4.09 17.15 9.68
N GLY A 53 -5.10 17.80 9.11
CA GLY A 53 -4.92 19.02 8.33
C GLY A 53 -4.89 18.82 6.82
N PHE A 54 -4.47 19.89 6.14
CA PHE A 54 -4.03 19.83 4.75
C PHE A 54 -2.63 19.21 4.70
N VAL A 55 -2.49 18.04 4.08
CA VAL A 55 -1.25 17.25 4.18
C VAL A 55 -0.42 17.32 2.90
N ARG A 56 -1.00 17.03 1.74
CA ARG A 56 -0.28 16.77 0.49
C ARG A 56 -1.02 17.33 -0.72
N ASN A 57 -0.30 17.43 -1.84
CA ASN A 57 -0.78 17.68 -3.22
C ASN A 57 -1.79 18.82 -3.42
N GLU A 58 -1.75 19.85 -2.56
CA GLU A 58 -2.74 20.93 -2.57
C GLU A 58 -4.20 20.44 -2.54
N GLU A 59 -4.43 19.27 -1.94
CA GLU A 59 -5.72 18.59 -1.89
C GLU A 59 -6.77 19.40 -1.12
N TYR A 60 -8.03 19.28 -1.50
CA TYR A 60 -9.09 20.13 -0.95
C TYR A 60 -9.57 19.73 0.44
N GLN A 61 -9.46 18.46 0.80
CA GLN A 61 -9.94 17.95 2.07
C GLN A 61 -8.98 18.24 3.23
N TRP A 62 -9.56 18.45 4.40
CA TRP A 62 -8.86 18.42 5.67
C TRP A 62 -8.94 17.02 6.27
N TYR A 63 -7.79 16.41 6.56
CA TYR A 63 -7.76 15.12 7.23
C TYR A 63 -8.04 15.27 8.72
N GLN A 64 -8.87 14.39 9.29
CA GLN A 64 -9.15 14.33 10.72
C GLN A 64 -9.57 12.92 11.16
N PRO A 65 -9.47 12.60 12.47
CA PRO A 65 -9.81 11.27 12.98
C PRO A 65 -11.30 10.90 12.86
N ASP A 66 -12.21 11.87 12.86
CA ASP A 66 -13.67 11.66 12.87
C ASP A 66 -14.26 11.14 11.55
N ASN A 67 -13.43 11.09 10.53
CA ASN A 67 -13.76 10.54 9.22
C ASN A 67 -13.30 9.08 9.06
N ALA A 68 -12.77 8.44 10.10
CA ALA A 68 -12.40 7.04 10.06
C ALA A 68 -12.97 6.28 11.27
N TYR A 69 -13.68 5.19 10.98
CA TYR A 69 -14.29 4.34 12.00
C TYR A 69 -14.46 2.90 11.50
N CYS A 70 -14.34 1.96 12.42
CA CYS A 70 -14.55 0.54 12.22
C CYS A 70 -15.96 0.17 12.67
N LYS A 71 -16.69 -0.58 11.85
CA LYS A 71 -18.00 -1.13 12.18
C LYS A 71 -18.24 -2.38 11.35
N GLU A 72 -18.74 -3.45 11.98
CA GLU A 72 -19.11 -4.70 11.29
C GLU A 72 -17.97 -5.32 10.45
N GLY A 73 -16.74 -5.31 10.98
CA GLY A 73 -15.57 -5.89 10.30
C GLY A 73 -15.05 -5.06 9.12
N VAL A 74 -15.39 -3.77 9.07
CA VAL A 74 -15.01 -2.87 7.98
C VAL A 74 -14.53 -1.54 8.54
N LEU A 75 -13.32 -1.15 8.14
CA LEU A 75 -12.87 0.23 8.23
C LEU A 75 -13.58 1.07 7.16
N THR A 76 -14.32 2.09 7.60
CA THR A 76 -14.85 3.14 6.75
C THR A 76 -14.00 4.39 6.87
N ILE A 77 -13.45 4.85 5.75
CA ILE A 77 -12.91 6.20 5.59
C ILE A 77 -13.91 7.02 4.80
N GLU A 78 -14.53 8.00 5.45
CA GLU A 78 -15.63 8.77 4.92
C GLU A 78 -15.17 10.18 4.54
N ALA A 79 -15.22 10.51 3.25
CA ALA A 79 -15.09 11.90 2.82
C ALA A 79 -16.44 12.62 2.98
N ARG A 80 -16.46 13.78 3.64
CA ARG A 80 -17.67 14.59 3.85
C ARG A 80 -17.51 15.95 3.19
N LYS A 81 -18.61 16.47 2.63
CA LYS A 81 -18.72 17.88 2.24
C LYS A 81 -19.19 18.67 3.46
N GLU A 82 -18.24 19.22 4.20
CA GLU A 82 -18.51 20.02 5.39
C GLU A 82 -17.46 21.13 5.51
N ARG A 83 -17.92 22.30 5.98
CA ARG A 83 -17.07 23.46 6.12
C ARG A 83 -16.51 23.53 7.52
N ILE A 84 -15.19 23.45 7.65
CA ILE A 84 -14.50 23.56 8.93
C ILE A 84 -13.47 24.68 8.91
N LYS A 85 -13.28 25.33 10.05
CA LYS A 85 -12.28 26.40 10.20
C LYS A 85 -10.89 25.79 10.28
N ASN A 86 -9.95 26.30 9.51
CA ASN A 86 -8.55 25.92 9.61
C ASN A 86 -7.92 26.60 10.84
N PRO A 87 -7.54 25.86 11.89
CA PRO A 87 -6.90 26.44 13.07
C PRO A 87 -5.52 27.04 12.78
N LYS A 88 -4.88 26.67 11.64
CA LYS A 88 -3.57 27.16 11.20
C LYS A 88 -3.69 28.32 10.20
N TYR A 89 -4.88 28.91 10.03
CA TYR A 89 -5.07 30.02 9.11
C TYR A 89 -4.21 31.23 9.45
N GLN A 90 -3.56 31.79 8.44
CA GLN A 90 -2.77 33.01 8.51
C GLN A 90 -3.12 33.91 7.33
N SER A 91 -3.73 35.07 7.61
CA SER A 91 -4.16 36.02 6.57
C SER A 91 -3.03 36.56 5.69
N LYS A 92 -1.79 36.52 6.20
CA LYS A 92 -0.56 36.91 5.47
C LYS A 92 0.39 35.73 5.27
N GLY A 93 -0.12 34.50 5.36
CA GLY A 93 0.64 33.28 5.11
C GLY A 93 1.09 33.18 3.65
N ARG A 94 2.09 32.33 3.39
CA ARG A 94 2.54 31.98 2.03
C ARG A 94 2.41 30.49 1.72
N ASP A 95 2.15 29.67 2.74
CA ASP A 95 1.92 28.23 2.58
C ASP A 95 0.46 28.00 2.16
N TRP A 96 0.24 27.22 1.09
CA TRP A 96 -1.09 26.91 0.57
C TRP A 96 -2.03 26.34 1.64
N ARG A 97 -1.48 25.68 2.67
CA ARG A 97 -2.24 25.15 3.80
C ARG A 97 -2.70 26.26 4.73
N SER A 98 -1.85 27.25 5.03
CA SER A 98 -2.15 28.29 6.02
C SER A 98 -2.93 29.46 5.43
N ILE A 99 -2.90 29.69 4.12
CA ILE A 99 -3.71 30.75 3.49
C ILE A 99 -5.19 30.41 3.37
N ARG A 100 -5.57 29.13 3.57
CA ARG A 100 -6.95 28.66 3.47
C ARG A 100 -7.65 28.82 4.82
N GLU A 101 -8.56 29.78 4.94
CA GLU A 101 -9.29 30.00 6.21
C GLU A 101 -10.23 28.82 6.54
N TYR A 102 -10.75 28.15 5.53
CA TYR A 102 -11.65 27.00 5.67
C TYR A 102 -11.23 25.84 4.78
N ALA A 103 -11.56 24.63 5.22
CA ALA A 103 -11.69 23.47 4.36
C ALA A 103 -13.18 23.28 4.04
N GLU A 104 -13.49 22.90 2.79
CA GLU A 104 -14.87 22.64 2.34
C GLU A 104 -15.20 21.13 2.30
N TYR A 105 -14.18 20.31 2.56
CA TYR A 105 -14.27 18.86 2.62
C TYR A 105 -13.43 18.36 3.79
N THR A 106 -13.86 17.27 4.40
CA THR A 106 -13.08 16.51 5.38
C THR A 106 -12.92 15.07 4.91
N SER A 107 -11.86 14.41 5.37
CA SER A 107 -11.62 12.98 5.12
C SER A 107 -10.72 12.43 6.22
N SER A 108 -10.30 11.17 6.11
CA SER A 108 -9.24 10.61 6.95
C SER A 108 -8.13 10.00 6.11
N SER A 109 -6.93 10.03 6.67
CA SER A 109 -5.75 9.30 6.19
C SER A 109 -5.14 8.66 7.41
N ILE A 110 -4.94 7.34 7.35
CA ILE A 110 -4.33 6.58 8.46
C ILE A 110 -3.04 5.93 7.98
N LYS A 111 -2.07 5.84 8.89
CA LYS A 111 -0.73 5.32 8.61
C LYS A 111 -0.21 4.47 9.76
N THR A 112 0.66 3.52 9.43
CA THR A 112 1.28 2.61 10.40
C THR A 112 2.67 3.06 10.84
N VAL A 113 3.13 4.24 10.42
CA VAL A 113 4.48 4.78 10.72
C VAL A 113 4.76 4.74 12.22
N GLY A 114 5.91 4.15 12.60
CA GLY A 114 6.31 3.97 13.99
C GLY A 114 5.54 2.88 14.76
N LYS A 115 4.69 2.11 14.09
CA LYS A 115 3.83 1.07 14.69
C LYS A 115 3.97 -0.28 14.00
N LYS A 116 3.72 -0.32 12.69
CA LYS A 116 3.86 -1.51 11.83
C LYS A 116 4.64 -1.12 10.58
N GLU A 117 5.79 -1.72 10.40
CA GLU A 117 6.71 -1.48 9.29
C GLU A 117 7.16 -2.84 8.78
N PHE A 118 7.29 -2.98 7.47
CA PHE A 118 7.51 -4.27 6.83
C PHE A 118 8.65 -4.14 5.82
N LEU A 119 9.50 -5.15 5.79
CA LEU A 119 10.51 -5.32 4.75
C LEU A 119 10.22 -6.64 4.04
N TYR A 120 9.88 -6.52 2.76
CA TYR A 120 9.41 -7.61 1.90
C TYR A 120 8.08 -8.22 2.36
N GLY A 121 7.55 -9.10 1.51
CA GLY A 121 6.32 -9.83 1.79
C GLY A 121 5.24 -9.55 0.75
N ARG A 122 4.02 -9.90 1.11
CA ARG A 122 2.82 -9.73 0.30
C ARG A 122 1.80 -8.96 1.10
N PHE A 123 1.30 -7.88 0.52
CA PHE A 123 0.22 -7.09 1.08
C PHE A 123 -1.07 -7.43 0.33
N GLU A 124 -2.13 -7.70 1.08
CA GLU A 124 -3.47 -7.86 0.53
C GLU A 124 -4.39 -6.88 1.24
N VAL A 125 -5.10 -6.08 0.45
CA VAL A 125 -6.11 -5.15 0.97
C VAL A 125 -7.39 -5.36 0.19
N LYS A 126 -8.47 -5.70 0.89
CA LYS A 126 -9.80 -5.83 0.30
C LYS A 126 -10.60 -4.57 0.59
N ALA A 127 -10.77 -3.73 -0.43
CA ALA A 127 -11.46 -2.44 -0.29
C ALA A 127 -12.54 -2.24 -1.35
N ARG A 128 -13.56 -1.46 -1.00
CA ARG A 128 -14.51 -0.87 -1.95
C ARG A 128 -14.27 0.64 -1.99
N ILE A 129 -14.05 1.18 -3.17
CA ILE A 129 -13.71 2.59 -3.34
C ILE A 129 -14.90 3.42 -3.88
N PRO A 130 -15.01 4.72 -3.52
CA PRO A 130 -15.90 5.63 -4.22
C PRO A 130 -15.37 5.91 -5.62
N THR A 131 -16.26 5.93 -6.61
CA THR A 131 -15.91 6.27 -7.99
C THR A 131 -16.39 7.66 -8.40
N ALA A 132 -16.90 8.47 -7.47
CA ALA A 132 -17.41 9.80 -7.73
C ALA A 132 -16.33 10.76 -8.25
N GLY A 133 -16.74 11.84 -8.92
CA GLY A 133 -15.82 12.90 -9.34
C GLY A 133 -15.21 13.62 -8.14
N GLY A 134 -13.91 13.91 -8.19
CA GLY A 134 -13.16 14.54 -7.10
C GLY A 134 -12.71 13.57 -6.00
N SER A 135 -13.14 12.31 -6.02
CA SER A 135 -12.61 11.29 -5.12
C SER A 135 -11.24 10.82 -5.59
N TRP A 136 -10.30 10.72 -4.64
CA TRP A 136 -8.96 10.15 -4.82
C TRP A 136 -8.61 9.21 -3.66
N PRO A 137 -9.21 8.01 -3.58
CA PRO A 137 -8.80 7.00 -2.61
C PRO A 137 -7.46 6.40 -3.04
N ALA A 138 -6.57 6.19 -2.06
CA ALA A 138 -5.24 5.63 -2.28
C ALA A 138 -4.90 4.60 -1.18
N ILE A 139 -4.25 3.51 -1.59
CA ILE A 139 -3.60 2.51 -0.75
C ILE A 139 -2.16 2.44 -1.23
N TRP A 140 -1.23 2.86 -0.37
CA TRP A 140 0.15 3.09 -0.74
C TRP A 140 1.06 2.82 0.44
N THR A 141 2.36 2.65 0.16
CA THR A 141 3.40 2.48 1.17
C THR A 141 4.53 3.46 0.91
N LEU A 142 5.23 3.85 1.96
CA LEU A 142 6.34 4.79 1.91
C LEU A 142 7.53 4.24 2.70
N GLY A 143 8.74 4.36 2.16
CA GLY A 143 9.94 4.00 2.91
C GLY A 143 10.22 4.95 4.08
N LYS A 144 11.01 4.48 5.04
CA LYS A 144 11.21 5.17 6.33
C LYS A 144 12.46 6.03 6.41
N ASP A 145 13.57 5.55 5.87
CA ASP A 145 14.90 6.00 6.33
C ASP A 145 15.51 7.17 5.54
N MET A 146 14.82 7.67 4.52
CA MET A 146 15.28 8.76 3.66
C MET A 146 14.17 9.80 3.41
N PRO A 147 14.49 11.00 2.92
CA PRO A 147 13.48 11.94 2.43
C PRO A 147 12.82 11.42 1.14
N TRP A 148 11.57 11.79 0.92
CA TRP A 148 10.91 11.58 -0.38
C TRP A 148 11.61 12.42 -1.48
N PRO A 149 11.82 11.88 -2.70
CA PRO A 149 11.40 10.54 -3.17
C PRO A 149 12.41 9.42 -2.88
N SER A 150 13.59 9.72 -2.33
CA SER A 150 14.68 8.75 -2.13
C SER A 150 14.37 7.61 -1.16
N ASN A 151 13.33 7.71 -0.33
CA ASN A 151 12.83 6.60 0.48
C ASN A 151 11.95 5.60 -0.29
N GLY A 152 11.53 5.94 -1.50
CA GLY A 152 10.64 5.13 -2.30
C GLY A 152 9.19 5.17 -1.86
N GLU A 153 8.31 4.97 -2.84
CA GLU A 153 6.86 4.93 -2.70
C GLU A 153 6.31 3.79 -3.58
N ILE A 154 5.38 3.02 -3.04
CA ILE A 154 4.64 1.99 -3.79
C ILE A 154 3.16 2.28 -3.64
N ASP A 155 2.57 2.74 -4.72
CA ASP A 155 1.13 2.94 -4.85
C ASP A 155 0.48 1.63 -5.28
N ILE A 156 -0.07 0.90 -4.30
CA ILE A 156 -0.73 -0.40 -4.53
C ILE A 156 -2.03 -0.18 -5.31
N MET A 157 -2.75 0.89 -4.98
CA MET A 157 -3.96 1.31 -5.71
C MET A 157 -4.19 2.80 -5.51
N GLU A 158 -4.31 3.52 -6.61
CA GLU A 158 -4.93 4.84 -6.66
C GLU A 158 -6.12 4.82 -7.62
N TYR A 159 -7.10 5.67 -7.33
CA TYR A 159 -8.18 5.94 -8.25
C TYR A 159 -8.41 7.44 -8.40
N TYR A 160 -8.62 7.91 -9.62
CA TYR A 160 -9.11 9.26 -9.88
C TYR A 160 -9.71 9.35 -11.29
N ARG A 161 -10.34 10.49 -11.59
CA ARG A 161 -10.93 10.74 -12.92
C ARG A 161 -10.12 11.75 -13.71
N ILE A 162 -9.71 11.39 -14.92
CA ILE A 162 -9.07 12.30 -15.88
C ILE A 162 -10.12 12.69 -16.92
N LYS A 163 -10.47 13.98 -17.01
CA LYS A 163 -11.51 14.48 -17.93
C LYS A 163 -12.83 13.69 -17.84
N GLY A 164 -13.22 13.32 -16.61
CA GLY A 164 -14.44 12.56 -16.32
C GLY A 164 -14.32 11.04 -16.47
N VAL A 165 -13.22 10.54 -17.05
CA VAL A 165 -12.97 9.11 -17.28
C VAL A 165 -12.31 8.50 -16.03
N PRO A 166 -12.85 7.40 -15.47
CA PRO A 166 -12.28 6.72 -14.31
C PRO A 166 -10.95 6.02 -14.66
N HIS A 167 -9.95 6.14 -13.79
CA HIS A 167 -8.66 5.48 -13.88
C HIS A 167 -8.36 4.78 -12.56
N ILE A 168 -7.88 3.54 -12.63
CA ILE A 168 -7.25 2.84 -11.52
C ILE A 168 -5.77 2.67 -11.87
N LEU A 169 -4.90 2.99 -10.93
CA LEU A 169 -3.46 3.03 -11.14
C LEU A 169 -2.75 2.29 -10.02
N ALA A 170 -1.61 1.73 -10.37
CA ALA A 170 -0.62 1.22 -9.44
C ALA A 170 0.75 1.60 -9.99
N ASN A 171 1.60 2.16 -9.16
CA ASN A 171 2.90 2.67 -9.57
C ASN A 171 3.91 2.64 -8.43
N VAL A 172 5.14 2.98 -8.78
CA VAL A 172 6.31 2.90 -7.92
C VAL A 172 7.20 4.10 -8.24
N ALA A 173 7.67 4.79 -7.20
CA ALA A 173 8.63 5.88 -7.32
C ALA A 173 9.86 5.58 -6.45
N TRP A 174 11.05 5.89 -6.96
CA TRP A 174 12.34 5.69 -6.29
C TRP A 174 13.38 6.66 -6.84
#